data_AF-A0A355T3S9-F1
#
_entry.id   AF-A0A355T3S9-F1
#
_cell.length_a   1.000
_cell.length_b   1.000
_cell.length_c   1.000
_cell.angle_alpha   90.00
_cell.angle_beta   90.00
_cell.angle_gamma   90.00
#
_symmetry.space_group_name_H-M   'P 1'
#
loop_
_entity.id
_entity.type
_entity.pdbx_description
1 polymer ?
#
loop_
_entity_poly.entity_id
_entity_poly.type
_entity_poly.pdbx_seq_one_letter_code
_entity_poly.pdbx_strand_id
1 'polypeptide(L)'
;AFTVPDEDQATMLYDATQSICADAGLNAYEVSNHAKVGAECRHNLTYWRYGDYVGVGPGAHGRVTKGGVKCATVTERMPSKWLALVEAQDHGLVDQETITPTQSAEEMMLMGLRLQEGVSLKRYASLSGKPVNADRLSELSGDGLLQQTGDQLKATPAGRLVLNKLLGELLA
;
A
#
# COMPACT_ATOMS: atom_id res chain seq x y z
N ALA A 1 -18.08 25.24 13.26
CA ALA A 1 -18.14 23.93 12.58
C ALA A 1 -16.79 23.68 11.92
N PHE A 2 -16.27 22.46 11.94
CA PHE A 2 -15.07 22.11 11.20
C PHE A 2 -15.44 21.98 9.71
N THR A 3 -14.83 22.81 8.87
CA THR A 3 -15.03 22.75 7.41
C THR A 3 -13.90 21.94 6.83
N VAL A 4 -14.24 20.86 6.13
CA VAL A 4 -13.26 20.07 5.37
C VAL A 4 -12.78 20.92 4.18
N PRO A 5 -11.46 21.00 3.92
CA PRO A 5 -10.94 21.69 2.74
C PRO A 5 -11.54 21.14 1.45
N ASP A 6 -11.76 22.00 0.46
CA ASP A 6 -12.02 21.55 -0.91
C ASP A 6 -10.76 20.91 -1.55
N GLU A 7 -10.88 20.38 -2.76
CA GLU A 7 -9.79 19.65 -3.43
C GLU A 7 -8.55 20.52 -3.67
N ASP A 8 -8.74 21.79 -4.03
CA ASP A 8 -7.66 22.75 -4.27
C ASP A 8 -6.93 23.07 -2.96
N GLN A 9 -7.68 23.33 -1.89
CA GLN A 9 -7.13 23.56 -0.56
C GLN A 9 -6.43 22.32 0.00
N ALA A 10 -7.00 21.13 -0.19
CA ALA A 10 -6.37 19.88 0.24
C ALA A 10 -5.03 19.64 -0.48
N THR A 11 -4.97 19.95 -1.78
CA THR A 11 -3.73 19.84 -2.58
C THR A 11 -2.68 20.84 -2.09
N MET A 12 -3.06 22.10 -1.86
CA MET A 12 -2.14 23.10 -1.30
C MET A 12 -1.59 22.69 0.08
N LEU A 13 -2.44 22.12 0.94
CA LEU A 13 -2.03 21.63 2.27
C LEU A 13 -1.11 20.40 2.17
N TYR A 14 -1.36 19.52 1.21
CA TYR A 14 -0.47 18.39 0.91
C TYR A 14 0.91 18.89 0.50
N ASP A 15 1.00 19.77 -0.49
CA ASP A 15 2.28 20.31 -0.98
C ASP A 15 3.03 21.10 0.10
N ALA A 16 2.32 21.91 0.89
CA ALA A 16 2.91 22.61 2.02
C ALA A 16 3.50 21.63 3.05
N THR A 17 2.80 20.53 3.36
CA THR A 17 3.29 19.48 4.24
C THR A 17 4.57 18.85 3.69
N GLN A 18 4.59 18.54 2.39
CA GLN A 18 5.76 17.98 1.73
C GLN A 18 6.98 18.91 1.83
N SER A 19 6.81 20.21 1.55
CA SER A 19 7.91 21.20 1.61
C SER A 19 8.42 21.36 3.03
N ILE A 20 7.53 21.63 3.99
CA ILE A 20 7.90 21.89 5.39
C ILE A 20 8.63 20.69 5.99
N CYS A 21 8.15 19.47 5.73
CA CYS A 21 8.80 18.27 6.23
C CYS A 21 10.17 18.06 5.56
N ALA A 22 10.29 18.25 4.24
CA ALA A 22 11.57 18.13 3.54
C ALA A 22 12.61 19.14 4.05
N ASP A 23 12.21 20.41 4.26
CA ASP A 23 13.07 21.47 4.80
C ASP A 23 13.56 21.14 6.22
N ALA A 24 12.75 20.41 7.00
CA ALA A 24 13.12 19.90 8.32
C ALA A 24 13.93 18.58 8.29
N GLY A 25 14.26 18.05 7.11
CA GLY A 25 14.96 16.77 6.93
C GLY A 25 14.09 15.53 7.19
N LEU A 26 12.77 15.68 7.14
CA LEU A 26 11.77 14.62 7.25
C LEU A 26 11.19 14.33 5.86
N ASN A 27 11.85 13.45 5.11
CA ASN A 27 11.36 13.12 3.78
C ASN A 27 10.16 12.17 3.85
N ALA A 28 9.22 12.33 2.91
CA ALA A 28 8.14 11.37 2.73
C ALA A 28 8.66 10.05 2.17
N TYR A 29 8.74 9.04 3.02
CA TYR A 29 9.09 7.68 2.60
C TYR A 29 7.88 6.93 2.03
N GLU A 30 6.67 7.41 2.30
CA GLU A 30 5.40 6.92 1.78
C GLU A 30 4.36 8.05 1.63
N VAL A 31 3.15 7.73 1.14
CA VAL A 31 2.10 8.69 0.76
C VAL A 31 1.60 9.61 1.89
N SER A 32 1.68 9.18 3.16
CA SER A 32 1.11 9.88 4.31
C SER A 32 2.05 10.03 5.51
N ASN A 33 3.28 9.52 5.46
CA ASN A 33 4.24 9.67 6.56
C ASN A 33 5.63 10.10 6.10
N HIS A 34 6.28 10.82 7.02
CA HIS A 34 7.59 11.44 6.85
C HIS A 34 8.51 11.03 7.99
N ALA A 35 9.78 10.82 7.69
CA ALA A 35 10.77 10.46 8.70
C ALA A 35 12.17 10.91 8.27
N LYS A 36 13.08 10.97 9.25
CA LYS A 36 14.51 10.97 8.94
C LYS A 36 14.90 9.59 8.39
N VAL A 37 15.94 9.55 7.58
CA VAL A 37 16.50 8.30 7.07
C VAL A 37 16.85 7.38 8.25
N GLY A 38 16.35 6.15 8.22
CA GLY A 38 16.54 5.14 9.27
C GLY A 38 15.53 5.21 10.42
N ALA A 39 14.62 6.18 10.43
CA ALA A 39 13.54 6.32 11.41
C ALA A 39 12.16 6.00 10.82
N GLU A 40 12.10 5.39 9.64
CA GLU A 40 10.86 5.02 8.97
C GLU A 40 10.10 3.96 9.78
N CYS A 41 8.76 4.06 9.79
CA CYS A 41 7.94 3.12 10.53
C CYS A 41 8.03 1.71 9.92
N ARG A 42 8.70 0.80 10.63
CA ARG A 42 8.84 -0.60 10.22
C ARG A 42 7.48 -1.28 10.01
N HIS A 43 6.48 -0.95 10.83
CA HIS A 43 5.12 -1.47 10.69
C HIS A 43 4.55 -1.04 9.33
N ASN A 44 4.43 0.26 9.05
CA ASN A 44 3.89 0.78 7.78
C ASN A 44 4.64 0.21 6.57
N LEU A 45 5.97 0.16 6.63
CA LEU A 45 6.79 -0.40 5.54
C LEU A 45 6.47 -1.87 5.28
N THR A 46 6.17 -2.68 6.31
CA THR A 46 5.75 -4.07 6.11
C THR A 46 4.44 -4.16 5.32
N TYR A 47 3.43 -3.33 5.63
CA TYR A 47 2.16 -3.31 4.88
C TYR A 47 2.40 -2.86 3.44
N TRP A 48 3.09 -1.73 3.26
CA TRP A 48 3.28 -1.13 1.94
C TRP A 48 4.18 -1.97 1.03
N ARG A 49 5.18 -2.67 1.58
CA ARG A 49 6.01 -3.64 0.83
C ARG A 49 5.33 -4.98 0.61
N TYR A 50 4.07 -5.12 1.04
CA TYR A 50 3.30 -6.34 0.93
C TYR A 50 3.98 -7.56 1.59
N GLY A 51 4.59 -7.29 2.75
CA GLY A 51 5.17 -8.31 3.63
C GLY A 51 4.09 -9.09 4.37
N ASP A 52 4.54 -10.05 5.18
CA ASP A 52 3.64 -10.81 6.04
C ASP A 52 3.43 -10.10 7.39
N TYR A 53 2.18 -10.09 7.85
CA TYR A 53 1.80 -9.57 9.15
C TYR A 53 0.54 -10.28 9.66
N VAL A 54 0.48 -10.44 10.97
CA VAL A 54 -0.68 -11.00 11.67
C VAL A 54 -1.50 -9.86 12.26
N GLY A 55 -2.80 -9.85 12.00
CA GLY A 55 -3.74 -8.95 12.65
C GLY A 55 -4.20 -9.55 13.98
N VAL A 56 -4.05 -8.79 15.08
CA VAL A 56 -4.49 -9.22 16.42
C VAL A 56 -5.38 -8.15 17.03
N GLY A 57 -6.46 -8.59 17.67
CA GLY A 57 -7.46 -7.72 18.28
C GLY A 57 -8.69 -7.52 17.40
N PRO A 58 -9.72 -6.83 17.91
CA PRO A 58 -11.00 -6.69 17.22
C PRO A 58 -10.87 -5.92 15.89
N GLY A 59 -11.39 -6.48 14.80
CA GLY A 59 -11.41 -5.86 13.47
C GLY A 59 -10.04 -5.81 12.77
N ALA A 60 -9.03 -6.47 13.34
CA ALA A 60 -7.72 -6.58 12.73
C ALA A 60 -7.77 -7.42 11.44
N HIS A 61 -6.98 -7.00 10.47
CA HIS A 61 -6.70 -7.72 9.23
C HIS A 61 -5.26 -8.25 9.26
N GLY A 62 -5.03 -9.41 8.66
CA GLY A 62 -3.69 -9.99 8.48
C GLY A 62 -3.47 -10.43 7.03
N ARG A 63 -2.22 -10.39 6.57
CA ARG A 63 -1.74 -10.99 5.32
C ARG A 63 -0.60 -11.92 5.70
N VAL A 64 -0.79 -13.23 5.65
CA VAL A 64 0.21 -14.21 6.11
C VAL A 64 0.48 -15.25 5.02
N THR A 65 1.74 -15.59 4.78
CA THR A 65 2.11 -16.63 3.81
C THR A 65 2.32 -17.96 4.53
N LYS A 66 1.54 -18.98 4.17
CA LYS A 66 1.65 -20.34 4.72
C LYS A 66 1.82 -21.34 3.59
N GLY A 67 2.89 -22.13 3.62
CA GLY A 67 3.17 -23.12 2.56
C GLY A 67 3.34 -22.50 1.17
N GLY A 68 3.84 -21.27 1.08
CA GLY A 68 4.01 -20.54 -0.18
C GLY A 68 2.74 -19.84 -0.70
N VAL A 69 1.62 -19.94 0.02
CA VAL A 69 0.34 -19.33 -0.36
C VAL A 69 0.01 -18.18 0.59
N LYS A 70 -0.30 -17.01 0.04
CA LYS A 70 -0.73 -15.84 0.82
C LYS A 70 -2.20 -16.01 1.23
N CYS A 71 -2.51 -15.74 2.49
CA CYS A 71 -3.85 -15.72 3.03
C CYS A 71 -4.17 -14.37 3.64
N ALA A 72 -5.36 -13.83 3.34
CA ALA A 72 -5.96 -12.75 4.09
C ALA A 72 -6.73 -13.32 5.28
N THR A 73 -6.67 -12.64 6.42
CA THR A 73 -7.40 -12.99 7.64
C THR A 73 -8.14 -11.76 8.13
N VAL A 74 -9.34 -11.98 8.67
CA VAL A 74 -10.17 -10.94 9.29
C VAL A 74 -10.65 -11.43 10.63
N THR A 75 -10.58 -10.55 11.63
CA THR A 75 -11.08 -10.82 12.98
C THR A 75 -12.40 -10.11 13.25
N GLU A 76 -13.20 -10.64 14.18
CA GLU A 76 -14.45 -10.02 14.62
C GLU A 76 -14.22 -8.56 15.06
N ARG A 77 -15.02 -7.63 14.54
CA ARG A 77 -14.87 -6.19 14.75
C ARG A 77 -15.37 -5.70 16.10
N MET A 78 -16.38 -6.36 16.68
CA MET A 78 -16.96 -5.96 17.95
C MET A 78 -16.12 -6.51 19.11
N PRO A 79 -15.50 -5.67 19.96
CA PRO A 79 -14.56 -6.14 20.98
C PRO A 79 -15.12 -7.23 21.90
N SER A 80 -16.39 -7.12 22.31
CA SER A 80 -17.05 -8.12 23.16
C SER A 80 -17.26 -9.46 22.46
N LYS A 81 -17.64 -9.45 21.17
CA LYS A 81 -17.80 -10.68 20.38
C LYS A 81 -16.44 -11.31 20.05
N TRP A 82 -15.45 -10.49 19.73
CA TRP A 82 -14.09 -10.93 19.49
C TRP A 82 -13.52 -11.62 20.73
N LEU A 83 -13.71 -11.04 21.92
CA LEU A 83 -13.28 -11.65 23.18
C LEU A 83 -13.99 -12.98 23.42
N ALA A 84 -15.30 -13.04 23.24
CA ALA A 84 -16.07 -14.28 23.39
C ALA A 84 -15.60 -15.38 22.41
N LEU A 85 -15.23 -15.02 21.17
CA LEU A 85 -14.66 -15.96 20.21
C LEU A 85 -13.28 -16.46 20.66
N VAL A 86 -12.41 -15.57 21.13
CA VAL A 86 -11.09 -15.95 21.64
C VAL A 86 -11.20 -16.88 22.85
N GLU A 87 -12.10 -16.59 23.80
CA GLU A 87 -12.32 -17.45 24.97
C GLU A 87 -12.91 -18.82 24.60
N ALA A 88 -13.70 -18.90 23.52
CA ALA A 88 -14.36 -20.13 23.09
C ALA A 88 -13.56 -20.96 22.06
N GLN A 89 -12.69 -20.33 21.26
CA GLN A 89 -12.06 -20.93 20.06
C GLN A 89 -10.56 -20.61 19.94
N ASP A 90 -9.95 -20.00 20.96
CA ASP A 90 -8.55 -19.52 21.01
C ASP A 90 -8.19 -18.42 19.99
N HIS A 91 -9.12 -18.01 19.12
CA HIS A 91 -8.90 -16.94 18.15
C HIS A 91 -10.17 -16.14 17.83
N GLY A 92 -9.98 -14.91 17.37
CA GLY A 92 -11.06 -14.02 16.94
C GLY A 92 -11.33 -14.02 15.43
N LEU A 93 -10.80 -14.96 14.66
CA LEU A 93 -10.97 -15.03 13.20
C LEU A 93 -12.43 -15.28 12.82
N VAL A 94 -12.93 -14.51 11.85
CA VAL A 94 -14.28 -14.66 11.26
C VAL A 94 -14.25 -14.89 9.76
N ASP A 95 -13.11 -14.59 9.11
CA ASP A 95 -12.91 -14.86 7.70
C ASP A 95 -11.44 -15.15 7.40
N GLN A 96 -11.22 -16.03 6.42
CA GLN A 96 -9.91 -16.34 5.89
C GLN A 96 -10.02 -16.68 4.40
N GLU A 97 -9.33 -15.90 3.58
CA GLU A 97 -9.33 -16.03 2.13
C GLU A 97 -7.93 -16.38 1.63
N THR A 98 -7.85 -17.35 0.72
CA THR A 98 -6.63 -17.62 -0.03
C THR A 98 -6.49 -16.56 -1.12
N ILE A 99 -5.38 -15.81 -1.10
CA ILE A 99 -5.07 -14.81 -2.11
C ILE A 99 -4.39 -15.51 -3.28
N THR A 100 -4.95 -15.37 -4.48
CA THR A 100 -4.36 -15.91 -5.70
C THR A 100 -3.04 -15.19 -6.03
N PRO A 101 -2.15 -15.80 -6.85
CA PRO A 101 -0.92 -15.14 -7.27
C PRO A 101 -1.16 -13.80 -7.98
N THR A 102 -2.20 -13.71 -8.81
CA THR A 102 -2.60 -12.47 -9.49
C THR A 102 -3.07 -11.41 -8.49
N GLN A 103 -3.99 -11.74 -7.58
CA GLN A 103 -4.42 -10.81 -6.53
C GLN A 103 -3.25 -10.35 -5.65
N SER A 104 -2.31 -11.25 -5.33
CA SER A 104 -1.08 -10.89 -4.59
C SER A 104 -0.24 -9.87 -5.33
N ALA A 105 -0.10 -10.01 -6.65
CA ALA A 105 0.65 -9.07 -7.48
C ALA A 105 -0.05 -7.70 -7.57
N GLU A 106 -1.37 -7.69 -7.74
CA GLU A 106 -2.20 -6.49 -7.78
C GLU A 106 -2.16 -5.75 -6.44
N GLU A 107 -2.36 -6.44 -5.32
CA GLU A 107 -2.24 -5.85 -3.98
C GLU A 107 -0.82 -5.32 -3.73
N MET A 108 0.22 -6.04 -4.17
CA MET A 108 1.61 -5.59 -4.04
C MET A 108 1.89 -4.31 -4.84
N MET A 109 1.35 -4.19 -6.06
CA MET A 109 1.45 -2.98 -6.87
C MET A 109 0.70 -1.81 -6.22
N LEU A 110 -0.55 -2.05 -5.80
CA LEU A 110 -1.44 -1.05 -5.20
C LEU A 110 -0.86 -0.48 -3.91
N MET A 111 -0.31 -1.35 -3.05
CA MET A 111 0.35 -0.96 -1.81
C MET A 111 1.70 -0.30 -2.07
N GLY A 112 2.55 -0.91 -2.90
CA GLY A 112 3.94 -0.49 -3.01
C GLY A 112 4.16 0.80 -3.79
N LEU A 113 3.27 1.18 -4.72
CA LEU A 113 3.36 2.49 -5.40
C LEU A 113 3.06 3.68 -4.47
N ARG A 114 2.60 3.43 -3.24
CA ARG A 114 2.52 4.45 -2.18
C ARG A 114 3.87 4.74 -1.53
N LEU A 115 4.88 3.90 -1.76
CA LEU A 115 6.24 4.10 -1.25
C LEU A 115 7.05 5.00 -2.18
N GLN A 116 7.97 5.77 -1.61
CA GLN A 116 8.94 6.53 -2.39
C GLN A 116 9.93 5.64 -3.15
N GLU A 117 10.25 4.48 -2.61
CA GLU A 117 11.08 3.49 -3.30
C GLU A 117 10.33 2.74 -4.43
N GLY A 118 8.99 2.78 -4.43
CA GLY A 118 8.13 2.12 -5.40
C GLY A 118 8.17 0.59 -5.31
N VAL A 119 8.03 -0.07 -6.46
CA VAL A 119 7.91 -1.53 -6.57
C VAL A 119 8.88 -2.12 -7.59
N SER A 120 9.21 -3.40 -7.40
CA SER A 120 9.99 -4.20 -8.36
C SER A 120 9.06 -4.84 -9.41
N LEU A 121 9.31 -4.55 -10.69
CA LEU A 121 8.57 -5.13 -11.81
C LEU A 121 8.84 -6.62 -11.96
N LYS A 122 10.07 -7.08 -11.68
CA LYS A 122 10.41 -8.51 -11.60
C LYS A 122 9.63 -9.23 -10.51
N ARG A 123 9.51 -8.63 -9.32
CA ARG A 123 8.69 -9.21 -8.24
C ARG A 123 7.23 -9.29 -8.65
N TYR A 124 6.69 -8.27 -9.33
CA TYR A 124 5.33 -8.30 -9.86
C TYR A 124 5.15 -9.47 -10.82
N ALA A 125 6.03 -9.59 -11.82
CA ALA A 125 5.98 -10.66 -12.81
C ALA A 125 6.13 -12.06 -12.20
N SER A 126 6.96 -12.20 -11.16
CA SER A 126 7.11 -13.45 -10.42
C SER A 126 5.84 -13.87 -9.67
N LEU A 127 5.04 -12.91 -9.20
CA LEU A 127 3.79 -13.20 -8.48
C LEU A 127 2.63 -13.44 -9.46
N SER A 128 2.45 -12.56 -10.44
CA SER A 128 1.34 -12.64 -11.40
C SER A 128 1.52 -13.69 -12.49
N GLY A 129 2.76 -14.15 -12.71
CA GLY A 129 3.14 -14.97 -13.86
C GLY A 129 3.25 -14.19 -15.19
N LYS A 130 3.08 -12.87 -15.18
CA LYS A 130 3.15 -12.01 -16.38
C LYS A 130 3.69 -10.61 -16.07
N PRO A 131 4.41 -9.95 -17.00
CA PRO A 131 4.81 -8.56 -16.79
C PRO A 131 3.61 -7.63 -16.67
N VAL A 132 3.84 -6.43 -16.14
CA VAL A 132 2.89 -5.31 -16.27
C VAL A 132 2.69 -5.01 -17.76
N ASN A 133 1.49 -4.59 -18.15
CA ASN A 133 1.20 -4.21 -19.53
C ASN A 133 2.15 -3.07 -19.96
N ALA A 134 2.98 -3.34 -20.97
CA ALA A 134 4.02 -2.42 -21.43
C ALA A 134 3.43 -1.15 -22.08
N ASP A 135 2.31 -1.27 -22.77
CA ASP A 135 1.64 -0.13 -23.42
C ASP A 135 1.09 0.81 -22.35
N ARG A 136 0.41 0.28 -21.33
CA ARG A 136 -0.07 1.06 -20.17
C ARG A 136 1.05 1.73 -19.41
N LEU A 137 2.14 1.01 -19.18
CA LEU A 137 3.31 1.55 -18.50
C LEU A 137 3.92 2.71 -19.30
N SER A 138 4.02 2.57 -20.62
CA SER A 138 4.54 3.59 -21.52
C SER A 138 3.64 4.83 -21.56
N GLU A 139 2.32 4.65 -21.69
CA GLU A 139 1.32 5.73 -21.65
C GLU A 139 1.45 6.56 -20.36
N LEU A 140 1.34 5.90 -19.20
CA LEU A 140 1.38 6.54 -17.89
C LEU A 140 2.74 7.17 -17.55
N SER A 141 3.83 6.64 -18.11
CA SER A 141 5.15 7.25 -18.01
C SER A 141 5.28 8.47 -18.93
N GLY A 142 4.68 8.42 -20.12
CA GLY A 142 4.60 9.55 -21.05
C GLY A 142 3.80 10.72 -20.50
N ASP A 143 2.75 10.43 -19.72
CA ASP A 143 1.98 11.42 -18.96
C ASP A 143 2.72 11.96 -17.72
N GLY A 144 3.93 11.44 -17.44
CA GLY A 144 4.75 11.86 -16.31
C GLY A 144 4.21 11.41 -14.94
N LEU A 145 3.30 10.43 -14.89
CA LEU A 145 2.71 9.91 -13.65
C LEU A 145 3.56 8.78 -13.05
N LEU A 146 4.27 8.04 -13.89
CA LEU A 146 5.18 6.96 -13.49
C LEU A 146 6.61 7.25 -13.93
N GLN A 147 7.55 6.72 -13.16
CA GLN A 147 8.96 6.68 -13.49
C GLN A 147 9.49 5.27 -13.28
N GLN A 148 10.04 4.68 -14.35
CA GLN A 148 10.76 3.43 -14.28
C GLN A 148 12.28 3.69 -14.28
N THR A 149 13.02 3.02 -13.40
CA THR A 149 14.48 2.99 -13.40
C THR A 149 14.95 1.56 -13.23
N GLY A 150 15.32 0.92 -14.35
CA GLY A 150 15.64 -0.50 -14.37
C GLY A 150 14.43 -1.34 -13.95
N ASP A 151 14.56 -2.05 -12.83
CA ASP A 151 13.49 -2.89 -12.25
C ASP A 151 12.48 -2.11 -11.39
N GLN A 152 12.83 -0.91 -10.95
CA GLN A 152 11.98 -0.15 -10.02
C GLN A 152 11.00 0.74 -10.77
N LEU A 153 9.72 0.62 -10.41
CA LEU A 153 8.64 1.50 -10.84
C LEU A 153 8.17 2.36 -9.67
N LYS A 154 8.07 3.68 -9.87
CA LYS A 154 7.64 4.65 -8.85
C LYS A 154 6.55 5.56 -9.41
N ALA A 155 5.64 5.98 -8.55
CA ALA A 155 4.78 7.14 -8.83
C ALA A 155 5.60 8.43 -8.68
N THR A 156 5.51 9.32 -9.66
CA THR A 156 6.08 10.68 -9.58
C THR A 156 5.28 11.52 -8.59
N PRO A 157 5.74 12.72 -8.20
CA PRO A 157 4.92 13.63 -7.39
C PRO A 157 3.53 13.88 -7.97
N ALA A 158 3.43 14.10 -9.29
CA ALA A 158 2.15 14.24 -9.98
C ALA A 158 1.32 12.94 -9.96
N GLY A 159 1.96 11.79 -10.19
CA GLY A 159 1.31 10.48 -10.11
C GLY A 159 0.74 10.17 -8.72
N ARG A 160 1.38 10.64 -7.65
CA ARG A 160 0.89 10.45 -6.27
C ARG A 160 -0.40 11.19 -5.99
N LEU A 161 -0.58 12.38 -6.53
CA LEU A 161 -1.82 13.17 -6.35
C LEU A 161 -3.03 12.43 -6.94
N VAL A 162 -2.82 11.65 -8.00
CA VAL A 162 -3.88 10.88 -8.67
C VAL A 162 -3.73 9.36 -8.51
N LEU A 163 -3.03 8.92 -7.46
CA LEU A 163 -2.52 7.54 -7.33
C LEU A 163 -3.60 6.46 -7.46
N ASN A 164 -4.80 6.71 -6.94
CA ASN A 164 -5.91 5.75 -7.03
C ASN A 164 -6.37 5.54 -8.48
N LYS A 165 -6.49 6.63 -9.24
CA LYS A 165 -6.84 6.58 -10.67
C LYS A 165 -5.72 5.91 -11.46
N LEU A 166 -4.47 6.31 -11.20
CA LEU A 166 -3.27 5.75 -11.81
C LEU A 166 -3.20 4.22 -11.65
N LEU A 167 -3.46 3.72 -10.44
CA LEU A 167 -3.47 2.28 -10.15
C LEU A 167 -4.59 1.54 -10.85
N GLY A 168 -5.78 2.14 -10.95
CA GLY A 168 -6.90 1.57 -11.70
C GLY A 168 -6.60 1.42 -13.19
N GLU A 169 -5.88 2.37 -13.79
CA GLU A 169 -5.48 2.30 -15.20
C GLU A 169 -4.30 1.34 -15.44
N LEU A 170 -3.34 1.29 -14.51
CA LEU A 170 -2.16 0.42 -14.62
C LEU A 170 -2.50 -1.08 -14.49
N LEU A 171 -3.52 -1.41 -13.70
CA LEU A 171 -3.93 -2.79 -13.40
C LEU A 171 -5.15 -3.28 -14.23
N ALA A 172 -5.64 -2.46 -15.17
CA ALA A 172 -6.76 -2.81 -16.04
C ALA A 172 -6.42 -3.82 -17.16
#